data_AF-A0A136LP85-F1
#
_entry.id   AF-A0A136LP85-F1
#
_cell.length_a   1.000
_cell.length_b   1.000
_cell.length_c   1.000
_cell.angle_alpha   90.00
_cell.angle_beta   90.00
_cell.angle_gamma   90.00
#
_symmetry.space_group_name_H-M   'P 1'
#
loop_
_entity.id
_entity.type
_entity.pdbx_description
1 polymer ?
#
loop_
_entity_poly.entity_id
_entity_poly.type
_entity_poly.pdbx_seq_one_letter_code
_entity_poly.pdbx_strand_id
1 'polypeptide(L)'
;MLTVQIAESKKDDRPVAPLVVNFLIFLVVNFLFANVLNADNAAHMGGLAGGLIIGIATIFSGSSYREIKVEYLVLILSIAGFVVLPRYQVTYFKFFQSVLATEDSMNSLFRKKDISDETYLKSFERFGFYWDSTRALLDAQPYLPEVLHQDTARLKRYIYLRKQENNFRIQMIRNESYRYMDSIEWSHQQMQSCFPLDYPLTQLVPVREPETDSVAAPKWHAVKTWYNEEWEEIPGPPGAFYRLGQQDSLGRWQGLAIDYYSSGLVQMKGSFKDGRKDGVFLYYSDHNTYEAAGRYSQGEPVGKWENFHRNGILKSEEYFRQEYFMKNLWDSTGQLLIQNGEGTYTHYYDNGVLAEQGEYHEGKKEGVWRGYHSNGQPYFEEFFSKGRLIQGRSSTREGQRFVYDASSFFPIPEAGYPYFNNYLKEKATALGLSTPGEVKVSFRVTLNRVLTDFQIDKSLNPQADSLAVEWIKSGPAWLPPREHGHIMQSGWAFVTVEF
;
A
#
# COMPACT_ATOMS: atom_id res chain seq x y z
N MET A 1 -71.10 50.15 -31.97
CA MET A 1 -71.78 48.95 -31.42
C MET A 1 -70.93 47.76 -31.79
N LEU A 2 -70.17 47.20 -30.84
CA LEU A 2 -69.69 45.81 -30.91
C LEU A 2 -69.39 45.36 -29.48
N THR A 3 -70.46 45.00 -28.79
CA THR A 3 -70.46 44.30 -27.51
C THR A 3 -70.00 42.87 -27.75
N VAL A 4 -68.82 42.50 -27.24
CA VAL A 4 -68.40 41.10 -27.15
C VAL A 4 -69.08 40.52 -25.90
N GLN A 5 -70.08 39.66 -26.12
CA GLN A 5 -70.73 38.90 -25.06
C GLN A 5 -69.73 37.92 -24.45
N ILE A 6 -69.31 38.18 -23.21
CA ILE A 6 -68.73 37.16 -22.35
C ILE A 6 -69.90 36.32 -21.84
N ALA A 7 -69.82 35.01 -22.05
CA ALA A 7 -70.86 34.04 -21.73
C ALA A 7 -71.43 34.24 -20.32
N GLU A 8 -72.75 34.38 -20.24
CA GLU A 8 -73.51 34.26 -19.00
C GLU A 8 -73.34 32.84 -18.44
N SER A 9 -72.62 32.71 -17.32
CA SER A 9 -72.64 31.51 -16.51
C SER A 9 -73.87 31.57 -15.60
N LYS A 10 -74.80 30.63 -15.82
CA LYS A 10 -75.96 30.41 -14.96
C LYS A 10 -75.51 30.19 -13.51
N LYS A 11 -76.28 30.81 -12.64
CA LYS A 11 -76.28 30.73 -11.17
C LYS A 11 -76.57 29.30 -10.70
N ASP A 12 -75.59 28.39 -10.83
CA ASP A 12 -75.32 27.27 -9.89
C ASP A 12 -74.15 26.34 -10.28
N ASP A 13 -73.44 26.56 -11.39
CA ASP A 13 -72.23 25.78 -11.66
C ASP A 13 -70.98 26.49 -11.13
N ARG A 14 -70.33 25.90 -10.13
CA ARG A 14 -68.99 26.34 -9.68
C ARG A 14 -68.08 26.34 -10.90
N PRO A 15 -67.48 27.48 -11.30
CA PRO A 15 -66.76 27.55 -12.56
C PRO A 15 -65.41 26.86 -12.36
N VAL A 16 -65.34 25.59 -12.75
CA VAL A 16 -64.10 24.79 -12.72
C VAL A 16 -63.07 25.36 -13.71
N ALA A 17 -63.52 26.00 -14.80
CA ALA A 17 -62.66 26.52 -15.85
C ALA A 17 -61.66 27.61 -15.38
N PRO A 18 -62.05 28.68 -14.67
CA PRO A 18 -61.10 29.63 -14.07
C PRO A 18 -60.13 28.99 -13.08
N LEU A 19 -60.58 27.99 -12.32
CA LEU A 19 -59.75 27.27 -11.37
C LEU A 19 -58.66 26.45 -12.07
N VAL A 20 -59.03 25.74 -13.14
CA VAL A 20 -58.11 24.95 -13.97
C VAL A 20 -57.15 25.87 -14.73
N VAL A 21 -57.61 27.00 -15.25
CA VAL A 21 -56.75 27.98 -15.94
C VAL A 21 -55.74 28.59 -14.96
N ASN A 22 -56.17 29.00 -13.76
CA ASN A 22 -55.25 29.51 -12.74
C ASN A 22 -54.27 28.43 -12.26
N PHE A 23 -54.71 27.17 -12.14
CA PHE A 23 -53.85 26.05 -11.80
C PHE A 23 -52.81 25.73 -12.89
N LEU A 24 -53.20 25.84 -14.17
CA LEU A 24 -52.28 25.67 -15.30
C LEU A 24 -51.27 26.81 -15.41
N ILE A 25 -51.71 28.06 -15.23
CA ILE A 25 -50.81 29.22 -15.18
C ILE A 25 -49.82 29.05 -14.01
N PHE A 26 -50.31 28.63 -12.85
CA PHE A 26 -49.49 28.35 -11.68
C PHE A 26 -48.44 27.26 -11.94
N LEU A 27 -48.82 26.15 -12.59
CA LEU A 27 -47.90 25.10 -12.99
C LEU A 27 -46.82 25.58 -13.96
N VAL A 28 -47.20 26.38 -14.96
CA VAL A 28 -46.26 26.94 -15.96
C VAL A 28 -45.28 27.91 -15.31
N VAL A 29 -45.76 28.80 -14.44
CA VAL A 29 -44.91 29.73 -13.69
C VAL A 29 -43.97 28.97 -12.76
N ASN A 30 -44.45 27.97 -12.01
CA ASN A 30 -43.59 27.15 -11.16
C ASN A 30 -42.55 26.36 -11.95
N PHE A 31 -42.92 25.81 -13.11
CA PHE A 31 -42.00 25.09 -13.98
C PHE A 31 -40.88 26.00 -14.51
N LEU A 32 -41.23 27.21 -14.97
CA LEU A 32 -40.24 28.19 -15.42
C LEU A 32 -39.33 28.67 -14.28
N PHE A 33 -39.89 28.91 -13.08
CA PHE A 33 -39.10 29.30 -11.91
C PHE A 33 -38.17 28.18 -11.43
N ALA A 34 -38.64 26.93 -11.41
CA ALA A 34 -37.82 25.76 -11.04
C ALA A 34 -36.63 25.59 -11.99
N ASN A 35 -36.85 25.79 -13.29
CA ASN A 35 -35.81 25.65 -14.32
C ASN A 35 -34.77 26.79 -14.28
N VAL A 36 -35.19 28.02 -13.95
CA VAL A 36 -34.28 29.17 -13.80
C VAL A 36 -33.49 29.10 -12.48
N LEU A 37 -34.02 28.47 -11.43
CA LEU A 37 -33.43 28.45 -10.09
C LEU A 37 -32.80 27.11 -9.66
N ASN A 38 -32.84 26.10 -10.52
CA ASN A 38 -32.18 24.80 -10.33
C ASN A 38 -32.61 24.11 -9.00
N ALA A 39 -33.90 24.20 -8.69
CA ALA A 39 -34.49 23.79 -7.41
C ALA A 39 -35.40 22.56 -7.58
N ASP A 40 -34.85 21.37 -7.39
CA ASP A 40 -35.62 20.12 -7.53
C ASP A 40 -36.34 19.70 -6.24
N ASN A 41 -37.56 19.19 -6.43
CA ASN A 41 -38.53 18.66 -5.47
C ASN A 41 -39.11 19.62 -4.43
N ALA A 42 -38.30 20.47 -3.78
CA ALA A 42 -38.79 21.39 -2.74
C ALA A 42 -39.66 22.52 -3.32
N ALA A 43 -39.30 23.05 -4.50
CA ALA A 43 -40.11 24.04 -5.21
C ALA A 43 -41.44 23.47 -5.70
N HIS A 44 -41.47 22.19 -6.12
CA HIS A 44 -42.70 21.51 -6.51
C HIS A 44 -43.64 21.25 -5.33
N MET A 45 -43.09 20.81 -4.19
CA MET A 45 -43.84 20.62 -2.94
C MET A 45 -44.38 21.94 -2.37
N GLY A 46 -43.54 22.98 -2.34
CA GLY A 46 -43.93 24.33 -1.89
C GLY A 46 -44.94 24.98 -2.83
N GLY A 47 -44.79 24.77 -4.14
CA GLY A 47 -45.76 25.17 -5.14
C GLY A 47 -47.10 24.46 -4.93
N LEU A 48 -47.11 23.13 -4.80
CA LEU A 48 -48.33 22.37 -4.57
C LEU A 48 -49.03 22.81 -3.27
N ALA A 49 -48.30 22.96 -2.17
CA ALA A 49 -48.84 23.44 -0.90
C ALA A 49 -49.40 24.87 -1.01
N GLY A 50 -48.68 25.79 -1.65
CA GLY A 50 -49.13 27.16 -1.88
C GLY A 50 -50.38 27.23 -2.75
N GLY A 51 -50.44 26.43 -3.82
CA GLY A 51 -51.61 26.32 -4.69
C GLY A 51 -52.83 25.72 -3.97
N LEU A 52 -52.62 24.75 -3.08
CA LEU A 52 -53.67 24.12 -2.27
C LEU A 52 -54.24 25.10 -1.23
N ILE A 53 -53.37 25.89 -0.58
CA ILE A 53 -53.78 26.95 0.36
C ILE A 53 -54.57 28.05 -0.36
N ILE A 54 -54.10 28.52 -1.52
CA ILE A 54 -54.80 29.54 -2.32
C ILE A 54 -56.14 29.00 -2.81
N GLY A 55 -56.17 27.74 -3.29
CA GLY A 55 -57.40 27.08 -3.74
C GLY A 55 -58.43 26.92 -2.63
N ILE A 56 -58.00 26.53 -1.42
CA ILE A 56 -58.88 26.47 -0.24
C ILE A 56 -59.37 27.87 0.14
N ALA A 57 -58.50 28.87 0.19
CA ALA A 57 -58.87 30.25 0.55
C ALA A 57 -59.89 30.86 -0.44
N THR A 58 -59.75 30.58 -1.73
CA THR A 58 -60.70 31.04 -2.76
C THR A 58 -62.07 30.36 -2.65
N ILE A 59 -62.14 29.09 -2.22
CA ILE A 59 -63.40 28.37 -2.00
C ILE A 59 -64.19 28.97 -0.82
N PHE A 60 -63.50 29.40 0.24
CA PHE A 60 -64.16 29.96 1.43
C PHE A 60 -64.50 31.46 1.31
N SER A 61 -63.92 32.22 0.38
CA SER A 61 -64.05 33.69 0.35
C SER A 61 -65.18 34.26 -0.54
N GLY A 62 -65.92 33.45 -1.29
CA GLY A 62 -67.27 33.74 -1.83
C GLY A 62 -67.53 35.08 -2.56
N SER A 63 -66.52 35.82 -3.03
CA SER A 63 -66.67 37.23 -3.45
C SER A 63 -65.92 37.62 -4.72
N SER A 64 -66.55 38.55 -5.46
CA SER A 64 -66.23 39.07 -6.80
C SER A 64 -64.86 39.75 -6.93
N TYR A 65 -64.29 39.68 -8.14
CA TYR A 65 -62.91 39.90 -8.60
C TYR A 65 -62.29 41.32 -8.44
N ARG A 66 -62.78 42.21 -7.56
CA ARG A 66 -62.40 43.64 -7.61
C ARG A 66 -61.55 44.20 -6.45
N GLU A 67 -61.20 43.42 -5.44
CA GLU A 67 -60.30 43.87 -4.37
C GLU A 67 -59.12 42.91 -4.24
N ILE A 68 -57.89 43.43 -4.13
CA ILE A 68 -56.67 42.63 -3.97
C ILE A 68 -56.78 41.88 -2.64
N LYS A 69 -57.18 40.60 -2.71
CA LYS A 69 -57.34 39.74 -1.54
C LYS A 69 -55.98 39.48 -0.89
N VAL A 70 -55.98 39.42 0.44
CA VAL A 70 -54.85 39.11 1.33
C VAL A 70 -54.02 37.91 0.84
N GLU A 71 -54.64 36.98 0.10
CA GLU A 71 -54.03 35.86 -0.60
C GLU A 71 -52.83 36.25 -1.51
N TYR A 72 -52.92 37.37 -2.25
CA TYR A 72 -51.82 37.86 -3.07
C TYR A 72 -50.67 38.43 -2.23
N LEU A 73 -50.97 39.03 -1.07
CA LEU A 73 -49.97 39.48 -0.12
C LEU A 73 -49.20 38.29 0.48
N VAL A 74 -49.91 37.20 0.81
CA VAL A 74 -49.30 35.96 1.32
C VAL A 74 -48.39 35.32 0.27
N LEU A 75 -48.77 35.32 -1.01
CA LEU A 75 -47.92 34.84 -2.09
C LEU A 75 -46.64 35.68 -2.21
N ILE A 76 -46.77 37.02 -2.19
CA ILE A 76 -45.61 37.94 -2.25
C ILE A 76 -44.72 37.77 -1.02
N LEU A 77 -45.28 37.64 0.18
CA LEU A 77 -44.53 37.39 1.41
C LEU A 77 -43.85 36.02 1.42
N SER A 78 -44.48 35.00 0.81
CA SER A 78 -43.88 33.66 0.67
C SER A 78 -42.73 33.66 -0.33
N ILE A 79 -42.87 34.36 -1.46
CA ILE A 79 -41.79 34.56 -2.44
C ILE A 79 -40.66 35.38 -1.83
N ALA A 80 -40.98 36.48 -1.14
CA ALA A 80 -39.99 37.31 -0.44
C ALA A 80 -39.28 36.52 0.67
N GLY A 81 -40.03 35.76 1.47
CA GLY A 81 -39.50 34.85 2.48
C GLY A 81 -38.55 33.82 1.87
N PHE A 82 -38.93 33.18 0.76
CA PHE A 82 -38.10 32.21 0.05
C PHE A 82 -36.82 32.83 -0.56
N VAL A 83 -36.89 34.06 -1.06
CA VAL A 83 -35.71 34.80 -1.55
C VAL A 83 -34.77 35.18 -0.40
N VAL A 84 -35.32 35.46 0.79
CA VAL A 84 -34.55 35.82 2.00
C VAL A 84 -34.03 34.58 2.73
N LEU A 85 -34.55 33.38 2.45
CA LEU A 85 -34.09 32.15 3.10
C LEU A 85 -32.60 31.91 2.82
N PRO A 86 -31.81 31.66 3.88
CA PRO A 86 -30.39 31.48 3.73
C PRO A 86 -30.02 30.25 2.89
N ARG A 87 -29.30 30.49 1.78
CA ARG A 87 -28.83 29.42 0.88
C ARG A 87 -27.57 28.71 1.36
N TYR A 88 -26.92 29.19 2.42
CA TYR A 88 -25.64 28.66 2.90
C TYR A 88 -25.71 27.17 3.28
N GLN A 89 -26.86 26.68 3.78
CA GLN A 89 -27.01 25.26 4.14
C GLN A 89 -26.97 24.36 2.91
N VAL A 90 -27.63 24.75 1.82
CA VAL A 90 -27.64 24.00 0.56
C VAL A 90 -26.26 23.98 -0.07
N THR A 91 -25.57 25.11 -0.08
CA THR A 91 -24.24 25.21 -0.68
C THR A 91 -23.19 24.46 0.16
N TYR A 92 -23.30 24.49 1.49
CA TYR A 92 -22.45 23.68 2.38
C TYR A 92 -22.75 22.18 2.26
N PHE A 93 -24.01 21.79 2.11
CA PHE A 93 -24.39 20.41 1.83
C PHE A 93 -23.79 19.91 0.51
N LYS A 94 -23.78 20.74 -0.56
CA LYS A 94 -23.09 20.42 -1.82
C LYS A 94 -21.58 20.20 -1.63
N PHE A 95 -20.94 21.03 -0.82
CA PHE A 95 -19.54 20.82 -0.44
C PHE A 95 -19.35 19.46 0.26
N PHE A 96 -20.17 19.16 1.27
CA PHE A 96 -20.09 17.89 2.00
C PHE A 96 -20.32 16.67 1.09
N GLN A 97 -21.32 16.73 0.20
CA GLN A 97 -21.56 15.69 -0.82
C GLN A 97 -20.38 15.52 -1.77
N SER A 98 -19.69 16.61 -2.13
CA SER A 98 -18.48 16.55 -2.95
C SER A 98 -17.32 15.84 -2.24
N VAL A 99 -17.17 16.02 -0.92
CA VAL A 99 -16.20 15.26 -0.11
C VAL A 99 -16.51 13.76 -0.17
N LEU A 100 -17.76 13.38 0.09
CA LEU A 100 -18.18 11.98 0.07
C LEU A 100 -18.01 11.35 -1.31
N ALA A 101 -18.46 12.02 -2.38
CA ALA A 101 -18.34 11.50 -3.74
C ALA A 101 -16.88 11.31 -4.17
N THR A 102 -15.99 12.20 -3.77
CA THR A 102 -14.55 12.08 -4.06
C THR A 102 -13.93 10.92 -3.29
N GLU A 103 -14.31 10.75 -2.02
CA GLU A 103 -13.88 9.65 -1.17
C GLU A 103 -14.37 8.30 -1.67
N ASP A 104 -15.64 8.17 -2.02
CA ASP A 104 -16.22 6.95 -2.59
C ASP A 104 -15.55 6.58 -3.92
N SER A 105 -15.27 7.57 -4.76
CA SER A 105 -14.54 7.36 -6.01
C SER A 105 -13.13 6.80 -5.75
N MET A 106 -12.44 7.30 -4.73
CA MET A 106 -11.11 6.84 -4.34
C MET A 106 -11.15 5.44 -3.71
N ASN A 107 -12.11 5.17 -2.82
CA ASN A 107 -12.32 3.83 -2.25
C ASN A 107 -12.70 2.79 -3.30
N SER A 108 -13.47 3.19 -4.33
CA SER A 108 -13.78 2.32 -5.46
C SER A 108 -12.52 1.93 -6.24
N LEU A 109 -11.52 2.82 -6.32
CA LEU A 109 -10.24 2.51 -6.96
C LEU A 109 -9.47 1.48 -6.14
N PHE A 110 -9.39 1.64 -4.81
CA PHE A 110 -8.69 0.71 -3.92
C PHE A 110 -9.29 -0.70 -3.91
N ARG A 111 -10.59 -0.85 -4.16
CA ARG A 111 -11.27 -2.15 -4.20
C ARG A 111 -11.04 -2.92 -5.51
N LYS A 112 -10.62 -2.25 -6.58
CA LYS A 112 -10.39 -2.89 -7.87
C LYS A 112 -9.10 -3.69 -7.81
N LYS A 113 -9.17 -4.95 -8.25
CA LYS A 113 -8.02 -5.83 -8.42
C LYS A 113 -7.42 -5.63 -9.83
N ASP A 114 -6.13 -5.96 -9.98
CA ASP A 114 -5.44 -6.07 -11.26
C ASP A 114 -5.42 -4.80 -12.13
N ILE A 115 -5.25 -3.64 -11.49
CA ILE A 115 -5.05 -2.36 -12.19
C ILE A 115 -3.56 -2.11 -12.41
N SER A 116 -3.18 -1.63 -13.60
CA SER A 116 -1.80 -1.23 -13.90
C SER A 116 -1.39 0.04 -13.15
N ASP A 117 -0.09 0.14 -12.83
CA ASP A 117 0.50 1.31 -12.17
C ASP A 117 0.22 2.62 -12.92
N GLU A 118 0.23 2.59 -14.26
CA GLU A 118 -0.12 3.75 -15.10
C GLU A 118 -1.56 4.21 -14.88
N THR A 119 -2.49 3.26 -14.78
CA THR A 119 -3.92 3.56 -14.55
C THR A 119 -4.14 4.08 -13.13
N TYR A 120 -3.44 3.51 -12.14
CA TYR A 120 -3.43 4.01 -10.77
C TYR A 120 -2.92 5.45 -10.71
N LEU A 121 -1.77 5.72 -11.33
CA LEU A 121 -1.14 7.02 -11.36
C LEU A 121 -2.07 8.09 -11.96
N LYS A 122 -2.64 7.83 -13.13
CA LYS A 122 -3.61 8.72 -13.79
C LYS A 122 -4.84 8.99 -12.91
N SER A 123 -5.30 7.97 -12.19
CA SER A 123 -6.46 8.09 -11.29
C SER A 123 -6.14 8.98 -10.08
N PHE A 124 -4.97 8.80 -9.47
CA PHE A 124 -4.49 9.64 -8.36
C PHE A 124 -4.28 11.09 -8.78
N GLU A 125 -3.71 11.33 -9.96
CA GLU A 125 -3.60 12.68 -10.54
C GLU A 125 -4.98 13.32 -10.73
N ARG A 126 -5.96 12.56 -11.25
CA ARG A 126 -7.35 13.01 -11.39
C ARG A 126 -7.99 13.37 -10.04
N PHE A 127 -7.77 12.57 -9.00
CA PHE A 127 -8.28 12.87 -7.66
C PHE A 127 -7.69 14.16 -7.08
N GLY A 128 -6.47 14.54 -7.47
CA GLY A 128 -5.92 15.86 -7.13
C GLY A 128 -6.86 17.00 -7.54
N PHE A 129 -7.32 16.99 -8.79
CA PHE A 129 -8.27 17.98 -9.31
C PHE A 129 -9.64 17.93 -8.63
N TYR A 130 -10.10 16.74 -8.24
CA TYR A 130 -11.37 16.61 -7.51
C TYR A 130 -11.27 17.24 -6.13
N TRP A 131 -10.21 16.97 -5.38
CA TRP A 131 -9.99 17.60 -4.08
C TRP A 131 -9.83 19.13 -4.18
N ASP A 132 -9.19 19.63 -5.25
CA ASP A 132 -9.12 21.07 -5.53
C ASP A 132 -10.50 21.67 -5.83
N SER A 133 -11.32 20.96 -6.60
CA SER A 133 -12.70 21.37 -6.90
C SER A 133 -13.57 21.37 -5.63
N THR A 134 -13.44 20.35 -4.78
CA THR A 134 -14.13 20.28 -3.48
C THR A 134 -13.72 21.43 -2.56
N ARG A 135 -12.43 21.77 -2.51
CA ARG A 135 -11.95 22.92 -1.75
C ARG A 135 -12.50 24.24 -2.30
N ALA A 136 -12.54 24.42 -3.61
CA ALA A 136 -13.11 25.61 -4.23
C ALA A 136 -14.60 25.81 -3.88
N LEU A 137 -15.39 24.73 -3.73
CA LEU A 137 -16.78 24.81 -3.26
C LEU A 137 -16.90 25.37 -1.84
N LEU A 138 -15.92 25.10 -0.99
CA LEU A 138 -15.85 25.64 0.37
C LEU A 138 -15.38 27.09 0.38
N ASP A 139 -14.38 27.42 -0.44
CA ASP A 139 -13.85 28.78 -0.55
C ASP A 139 -14.88 29.74 -1.20
N ALA A 140 -15.81 29.21 -2.01
CA ALA A 140 -16.93 29.94 -2.58
C ALA A 140 -18.06 30.26 -1.58
N GLN A 141 -17.96 29.85 -0.30
CA GLN A 141 -18.96 30.15 0.74
C GLN A 141 -18.70 31.54 1.35
N PRO A 142 -19.57 32.54 1.14
CA PRO A 142 -19.36 33.88 1.71
C PRO A 142 -19.66 33.94 3.22
N TYR A 143 -20.46 33.01 3.74
CA TYR A 143 -20.83 32.93 5.15
C TYR A 143 -20.95 31.48 5.61
N LEU A 144 -20.44 31.19 6.80
CA LEU A 144 -20.52 29.89 7.44
C LEU A 144 -21.06 30.07 8.87
N PRO A 145 -22.17 29.42 9.25
CA PRO A 145 -22.65 29.38 10.63
C PRO A 145 -21.59 28.87 11.61
N GLU A 146 -21.52 29.47 12.80
CA GLU A 146 -20.57 29.09 13.87
C GLU A 146 -20.63 27.60 14.22
N VAL A 147 -21.85 27.03 14.24
CA VAL A 147 -22.09 25.59 14.49
C VAL A 147 -21.39 24.66 13.48
N LEU A 148 -21.00 25.16 12.31
CA LEU A 148 -20.29 24.38 11.27
C LEU A 148 -18.78 24.62 11.27
N HIS A 149 -18.26 25.59 12.04
CA HIS A 149 -16.83 25.98 11.98
C HIS A 149 -15.91 24.82 12.37
N GLN A 150 -16.27 24.08 13.41
CA GLN A 150 -15.49 22.95 13.93
C GLN A 150 -15.43 21.80 12.93
N ASP A 151 -16.58 21.36 12.41
CA ASP A 151 -16.64 20.33 11.37
C ASP A 151 -15.95 20.76 10.07
N THR A 152 -16.09 22.03 9.70
CA THR A 152 -15.39 22.59 8.54
C THR A 152 -13.88 22.53 8.73
N ALA A 153 -13.37 22.83 9.93
CA ALA A 153 -11.95 22.71 10.23
C ALA A 153 -11.47 21.24 10.14
N ARG A 154 -12.24 20.29 10.69
CA ARG A 154 -11.97 18.84 10.56
C ARG A 154 -11.96 18.39 9.11
N LEU A 155 -12.94 18.79 8.30
CA LEU A 155 -13.02 18.46 6.88
C LEU A 155 -11.89 19.10 6.06
N LYS A 156 -11.52 20.36 6.34
CA LYS A 156 -10.35 21.00 5.72
C LYS A 156 -9.06 20.22 6.02
N ARG A 157 -8.88 19.79 7.28
CA ARG A 157 -7.75 18.96 7.69
C ARG A 157 -7.76 17.60 6.98
N TYR A 158 -8.93 16.97 6.89
CA TYR A 158 -9.12 15.71 6.16
C TYR A 158 -8.73 15.83 4.68
N ILE A 159 -9.26 16.81 3.96
CA ILE A 159 -8.94 17.06 2.54
C ILE A 159 -7.44 17.28 2.37
N TYR A 160 -6.81 18.07 3.25
CA TYR A 160 -5.38 18.29 3.21
C TYR A 160 -4.59 16.99 3.38
N LEU A 161 -4.89 16.18 4.40
CA LEU A 161 -4.23 14.91 4.65
C LEU A 161 -4.42 13.92 3.50
N ARG A 162 -5.63 13.85 2.92
CA ARG A 162 -5.93 12.98 1.79
C ARG A 162 -5.16 13.39 0.53
N LYS A 163 -5.00 14.69 0.27
CA LYS A 163 -4.13 15.18 -0.80
C LYS A 163 -2.65 14.82 -0.57
N GLN A 164 -2.17 14.88 0.67
CA GLN A 164 -0.80 14.47 1.00
C GLN A 164 -0.60 12.97 0.77
N GLU A 165 -1.51 12.13 1.28
CA GLU A 165 -1.51 10.69 1.03
C GLU A 165 -1.51 10.37 -0.47
N ASN A 166 -2.35 11.08 -1.24
CA ASN A 166 -2.41 10.93 -2.69
C ASN A 166 -1.07 11.27 -3.37
N ASN A 167 -0.41 12.35 -2.94
CA ASN A 167 0.92 12.71 -3.46
C ASN A 167 1.96 11.64 -3.11
N PHE A 168 1.97 11.13 -1.88
CA PHE A 168 2.87 10.04 -1.50
C PHE A 168 2.67 8.79 -2.36
N ARG A 169 1.42 8.42 -2.68
CA ARG A 169 1.11 7.31 -3.59
C ARG A 169 1.60 7.58 -5.02
N ILE A 170 1.43 8.80 -5.52
CA ILE A 170 1.97 9.23 -6.82
C ILE A 170 3.50 9.10 -6.84
N GLN A 171 4.20 9.57 -5.80
CA GLN A 171 5.66 9.49 -5.71
C GLN A 171 6.15 8.05 -5.58
N MET A 172 5.41 7.21 -4.85
CA MET A 172 5.71 5.78 -4.72
C MET A 172 5.67 5.09 -6.08
N ILE A 173 4.63 5.33 -6.88
CA ILE A 173 4.48 4.74 -8.22
C ILE A 173 5.54 5.29 -9.19
N ARG A 174 5.69 6.62 -9.26
CA ARG A 174 6.61 7.26 -10.23
C ARG A 174 8.08 6.88 -10.01
N ASN A 175 8.48 6.71 -8.76
CA ASN A 175 9.88 6.43 -8.41
C ASN A 175 10.15 4.95 -8.10
N GLU A 176 9.11 4.10 -8.17
CA GLU A 176 9.12 2.71 -7.70
C GLU A 176 9.68 2.59 -6.26
N SER A 177 9.38 3.58 -5.40
CA SER A 177 10.01 3.74 -4.09
C SER A 177 8.99 3.54 -2.97
N TYR A 178 9.24 2.54 -2.12
CA TYR A 178 8.30 2.16 -1.06
C TYR A 178 8.48 2.96 0.24
N ARG A 179 9.49 3.83 0.34
CA ARG A 179 9.76 4.64 1.55
C ARG A 179 8.58 5.52 1.98
N TYR A 180 7.70 5.88 1.04
CA TYR A 180 6.52 6.72 1.32
C TYR A 180 5.40 5.98 2.08
N MET A 181 5.52 4.66 2.27
CA MET A 181 4.50 3.85 2.93
C MET A 181 4.25 4.29 4.38
N ASP A 182 5.28 4.69 5.15
CA ASP A 182 5.06 5.25 6.49
C ASP A 182 4.33 6.59 6.44
N SER A 183 4.64 7.42 5.44
CA SER A 183 3.97 8.71 5.27
C SER A 183 2.49 8.53 4.92
N ILE A 184 2.17 7.48 4.15
CA ILE A 184 0.80 7.06 3.85
C ILE A 184 0.12 6.53 5.11
N GLU A 185 0.76 5.62 5.86
CA GLU A 185 0.24 5.07 7.11
C GLU A 185 -0.06 6.17 8.14
N TRP A 186 0.90 7.07 8.34
CA TRP A 186 0.74 8.21 9.24
C TRP A 186 -0.42 9.11 8.80
N SER A 187 -0.49 9.47 7.51
CA SER A 187 -1.59 10.28 6.99
C SER A 187 -2.94 9.62 7.22
N HIS A 188 -3.02 8.29 7.03
CA HIS A 188 -4.22 7.52 7.27
C HIS A 188 -4.66 7.55 8.75
N GLN A 189 -3.73 7.32 9.68
CA GLN A 189 -4.00 7.41 11.11
C GLN A 189 -4.49 8.80 11.52
N GLN A 190 -3.85 9.87 11.00
CA GLN A 190 -4.27 11.24 11.30
C GLN A 190 -5.67 11.55 10.76
N MET A 191 -6.06 10.99 9.62
CA MET A 191 -7.40 11.19 9.06
C MET A 191 -8.51 10.58 9.93
N GLN A 192 -8.24 9.51 10.66
CA GLN A 192 -9.23 8.91 11.57
C GLN A 192 -9.65 9.89 12.67
N SER A 193 -8.73 10.75 13.14
CA SER A 193 -9.01 11.79 14.13
C SER A 193 -9.89 12.94 13.62
N CYS A 194 -10.12 13.04 12.30
CA CYS A 194 -11.00 14.04 11.70
C CYS A 194 -12.50 13.68 11.86
N PHE A 195 -12.82 12.48 12.36
CA PHE A 195 -14.18 11.99 12.55
C PHE A 195 -14.40 11.54 14.02
N PRO A 196 -15.65 11.59 14.55
CA PRO A 196 -16.93 11.93 13.90
C PRO A 196 -17.14 13.44 13.69
N LEU A 197 -18.18 13.82 12.95
CA LEU A 197 -18.64 15.22 12.79
C LEU A 197 -19.72 15.54 13.83
N ASP A 198 -19.74 16.79 14.31
CA ASP A 198 -20.63 17.23 15.39
C ASP A 198 -22.01 17.65 14.86
N TYR A 199 -22.06 18.27 13.68
CA TYR A 199 -23.29 18.66 13.01
C TYR A 199 -23.89 17.44 12.27
N PRO A 200 -25.19 17.14 12.46
CA PRO A 200 -25.86 16.02 11.81
C PRO A 200 -26.13 16.31 10.33
N LEU A 201 -25.07 16.31 9.51
CA LEU A 201 -25.16 16.13 8.05
C LEU A 201 -25.44 14.66 7.70
N THR A 202 -25.37 13.79 8.69
CA THR A 202 -25.48 12.34 8.59
C THR A 202 -26.94 11.88 8.48
N GLN A 203 -27.54 12.06 7.32
CA GLN A 203 -28.37 10.99 6.75
C GLN A 203 -27.46 10.11 5.89
N LEU A 204 -26.42 9.53 6.51
CA LEU A 204 -25.64 8.50 5.87
C LEU A 204 -26.55 7.28 5.78
N VAL A 205 -27.08 6.99 4.59
CA VAL A 205 -27.60 5.67 4.31
C VAL A 205 -26.42 4.73 4.51
N PRO A 206 -26.48 3.74 5.43
CA PRO A 206 -25.40 2.78 5.57
C PRO A 206 -25.18 2.16 4.19
N VAL A 207 -23.95 2.27 3.67
CA VAL A 207 -23.57 1.50 2.48
C VAL A 207 -23.79 0.05 2.87
N ARG A 208 -24.78 -0.59 2.26
CA ARG A 208 -25.02 -2.02 2.42
C ARG A 208 -23.73 -2.69 1.95
N GLU A 209 -22.95 -3.22 2.87
CA GLU A 209 -21.78 -4.02 2.49
C GLU A 209 -22.29 -5.11 1.55
N PRO A 210 -21.67 -5.30 0.37
CA PRO A 210 -22.05 -6.42 -0.48
C PRO A 210 -21.92 -7.69 0.35
N GLU A 211 -22.97 -8.51 0.38
CA GLU A 211 -22.95 -9.83 0.99
C GLU A 211 -21.85 -10.64 0.30
N THR A 212 -20.64 -10.60 0.85
CA THR A 212 -19.58 -11.52 0.46
C THR A 212 -19.91 -12.86 1.09
N ASP A 213 -20.10 -13.88 0.26
CA ASP A 213 -20.16 -15.27 0.67
C ASP A 213 -19.08 -15.54 1.72
N SER A 214 -19.51 -15.70 2.97
CA SER A 214 -18.62 -15.86 4.11
C SER A 214 -18.00 -17.25 4.04
N VAL A 215 -16.91 -17.37 3.28
CA VAL A 215 -15.89 -18.34 3.63
C VAL A 215 -15.31 -17.84 4.94
N ALA A 216 -15.47 -18.62 6.01
CA ALA A 216 -14.95 -18.25 7.33
C ALA A 216 -13.50 -17.80 7.18
N ALA A 217 -13.23 -16.53 7.48
CA ALA A 217 -11.87 -16.01 7.44
C ALA A 217 -10.99 -16.91 8.30
N PRO A 218 -9.80 -17.32 7.81
CA PRO A 218 -8.92 -18.18 8.58
C PRO A 218 -8.66 -17.52 9.94
N LYS A 219 -8.89 -18.28 11.02
CA LYS A 219 -8.66 -17.80 12.39
C LYS A 219 -7.16 -17.70 12.59
N TRP A 220 -6.61 -16.50 12.44
CA TRP A 220 -5.24 -16.20 12.85
C TRP A 220 -5.23 -15.70 14.30
N HIS A 221 -4.14 -15.95 15.00
CA HIS A 221 -3.97 -15.54 16.40
C HIS A 221 -2.79 -14.59 16.52
N ALA A 222 -2.94 -13.52 17.31
CA ALA A 222 -1.86 -12.58 17.56
C ALA A 222 -0.78 -13.25 18.43
N VAL A 223 0.48 -13.17 17.99
CA VAL A 223 1.63 -13.79 18.65
C VAL A 223 2.75 -12.78 18.81
N LYS A 224 3.45 -12.87 19.95
CA LYS A 224 4.71 -12.18 20.22
C LYS A 224 5.83 -13.20 20.34
N THR A 225 6.83 -13.09 19.49
CA THR A 225 7.99 -14.02 19.45
C THR A 225 9.28 -13.24 19.65
N TRP A 226 10.25 -13.82 20.36
CA TRP A 226 11.55 -13.23 20.65
C TRP A 226 12.64 -13.89 19.80
N TYR A 227 13.67 -13.12 19.44
CA TYR A 227 14.79 -13.61 18.65
C TYR A 227 16.13 -13.18 19.25
N ASN A 228 17.17 -14.00 19.10
CA ASN A 228 18.56 -13.62 19.40
C ASN A 228 19.16 -12.72 18.28
N GLU A 229 20.45 -12.39 18.38
CA GLU A 229 21.15 -11.54 17.40
C GLU A 229 21.20 -12.18 16.00
N GLU A 230 21.12 -13.50 15.95
CA GLU A 230 21.13 -14.33 14.75
C GLU A 230 19.73 -14.57 14.14
N TRP A 231 18.70 -13.90 14.66
CA TRP A 231 17.29 -14.07 14.26
C TRP A 231 16.73 -15.48 14.50
N GLU A 232 17.30 -16.23 15.44
CA GLU A 232 16.78 -17.51 15.90
C GLU A 232 15.75 -17.31 17.01
N GLU A 233 14.63 -18.02 16.92
CA GLU A 233 13.53 -17.91 17.87
C GLU A 233 13.92 -18.44 19.26
N ILE A 234 13.63 -17.65 20.30
CA ILE A 234 13.90 -18.00 21.70
C ILE A 234 12.61 -17.99 22.54
N PRO A 235 12.50 -18.84 23.57
CA PRO A 235 11.27 -19.03 24.35
C PRO A 235 10.86 -17.83 25.20
N GLY A 236 11.74 -16.84 25.40
CA GLY A 236 11.44 -15.67 26.21
C GLY A 236 12.57 -14.65 26.24
N PRO A 237 12.33 -13.46 26.82
CA PRO A 237 13.33 -12.41 26.90
C PRO A 237 14.50 -12.81 27.83
N PRO A 238 15.68 -12.18 27.66
CA PRO A 238 15.96 -11.10 26.71
C PRO A 238 16.26 -11.63 25.30
N GLY A 239 15.50 -11.15 24.31
CA GLY A 239 15.86 -11.28 22.90
C GLY A 239 16.46 -9.97 22.38
N ALA A 240 17.35 -10.06 21.39
CA ALA A 240 17.84 -8.91 20.65
C ALA A 240 16.71 -8.24 19.85
N PHE A 241 15.74 -9.04 19.40
CA PHE A 241 14.56 -8.58 18.67
C PHE A 241 13.28 -9.24 19.18
N TYR A 242 12.13 -8.64 18.86
CA TYR A 242 10.84 -9.31 18.98
C TYR A 242 9.90 -8.95 17.83
N ARG A 243 9.10 -9.93 17.39
CA ARG A 243 8.06 -9.77 16.35
C ARG A 243 6.69 -9.71 16.99
N LEU A 244 5.85 -8.80 16.49
CA LEU A 244 4.41 -8.78 16.71
C LEU A 244 3.71 -9.05 15.38
N GLY A 245 2.82 -10.04 15.34
CA GLY A 245 2.07 -10.36 14.13
C GLY A 245 1.01 -11.41 14.38
N GLN A 246 0.54 -12.05 13.33
CA GLN A 246 -0.46 -13.12 13.43
C GLN A 246 0.08 -14.44 12.86
N GLN A 247 -0.32 -15.56 13.45
CA GLN A 247 0.03 -16.90 12.99
C GLN A 247 -1.22 -17.74 12.73
N ASP A 248 -1.12 -18.69 11.80
CA ASP A 248 -2.12 -19.74 11.60
C ASP A 248 -1.95 -20.89 12.61
N SER A 249 -2.83 -21.90 12.54
CA SER A 249 -2.80 -23.06 13.45
C SER A 249 -1.54 -23.94 13.31
N LEU A 250 -0.72 -23.72 12.29
CA LEU A 250 0.54 -24.42 12.05
C LEU A 250 1.74 -23.56 12.52
N GLY A 251 1.51 -22.40 13.15
CA GLY A 251 2.55 -21.48 13.60
C GLY A 251 3.17 -20.64 12.48
N ARG A 252 2.59 -20.64 11.27
CA ARG A 252 3.12 -19.88 10.13
C ARG A 252 2.62 -18.44 10.19
N TRP A 253 3.51 -17.48 9.99
CA TRP A 253 3.17 -16.06 9.97
C TRP A 253 2.23 -15.70 8.81
N GLN A 254 1.23 -14.86 9.10
CA GLN A 254 0.21 -14.41 8.15
C GLN A 254 -0.07 -12.91 8.34
N GLY A 255 -0.27 -12.20 7.24
CA GLY A 255 -0.62 -10.79 7.23
C GLY A 255 0.51 -9.89 7.74
N LEU A 256 0.13 -8.70 8.23
CA LEU A 256 1.07 -7.69 8.71
C LEU A 256 1.81 -8.17 9.97
N ALA A 257 3.12 -7.98 9.97
CA ALA A 257 3.99 -8.18 11.12
C ALA A 257 4.97 -7.01 11.26
N ILE A 258 5.35 -6.73 12.51
CA ILE A 258 6.27 -5.67 12.87
C ILE A 258 7.34 -6.25 13.80
N ASP A 259 8.60 -6.09 13.42
CA ASP A 259 9.74 -6.44 14.25
C ASP A 259 10.27 -5.21 14.95
N TYR A 260 10.76 -5.42 16.15
CA TYR A 260 11.31 -4.39 17.02
C TYR A 260 12.68 -4.83 17.53
N TYR A 261 13.57 -3.86 17.68
CA TYR A 261 14.76 -4.01 18.52
C TYR A 261 14.36 -4.23 19.98
N SER A 262 15.25 -4.80 20.78
CA SER A 262 15.10 -4.93 22.23
C SER A 262 14.84 -3.58 22.94
N SER A 263 15.29 -2.47 22.33
CA SER A 263 15.02 -1.09 22.76
C SER A 263 13.56 -0.64 22.58
N GLY A 264 12.77 -1.37 21.79
CA GLY A 264 11.40 -1.01 21.41
C GLY A 264 11.30 -0.14 20.15
N LEU A 265 12.43 0.20 19.51
CA LEU A 265 12.44 0.84 18.19
C LEU A 265 11.99 -0.16 17.12
N VAL A 266 11.27 0.31 16.10
CA VAL A 266 10.85 -0.51 14.96
C VAL A 266 12.11 -0.93 14.19
N GLN A 267 12.20 -2.21 13.85
CA GLN A 267 13.27 -2.79 13.04
C GLN A 267 12.76 -3.15 11.64
N MET A 268 11.54 -3.67 11.54
CA MET A 268 10.95 -4.03 10.25
C MET A 268 9.43 -3.90 10.28
N LYS A 269 8.84 -3.48 9.16
CA LYS A 269 7.41 -3.59 8.88
C LYS A 269 7.22 -4.36 7.57
N GLY A 270 6.34 -5.35 7.55
CA GLY A 270 6.11 -6.16 6.37
C GLY A 270 4.90 -7.07 6.49
N SER A 271 4.66 -7.86 5.44
CA SER A 271 3.56 -8.83 5.41
C SER A 271 4.07 -10.22 5.10
N PHE A 272 3.43 -11.22 5.70
CA PHE A 272 3.74 -12.63 5.51
C PHE A 272 2.55 -13.37 4.90
N LYS A 273 2.85 -14.38 4.10
CA LYS A 273 1.88 -15.32 3.57
C LYS A 273 2.46 -16.72 3.69
N ASP A 274 1.75 -17.59 4.40
CA ASP A 274 2.18 -18.98 4.65
C ASP A 274 3.61 -19.08 5.24
N GLY A 275 3.96 -18.13 6.12
CA GLY A 275 5.27 -18.07 6.76
C GLY A 275 6.38 -17.44 5.91
N ARG A 276 6.11 -17.08 4.66
CA ARG A 276 7.08 -16.43 3.75
C ARG A 276 6.83 -14.93 3.65
N LYS A 277 7.89 -14.13 3.47
CA LYS A 277 7.78 -12.69 3.21
C LYS A 277 7.02 -12.47 1.89
N ASP A 278 5.93 -11.70 1.91
CA ASP A 278 5.10 -11.45 0.74
C ASP A 278 4.49 -10.05 0.81
N GLY A 279 4.90 -9.16 -0.10
CA GLY A 279 4.51 -7.75 -0.10
C GLY A 279 5.66 -6.80 0.18
N VAL A 280 5.33 -5.56 0.53
CA VAL A 280 6.31 -4.49 0.78
C VAL A 280 6.92 -4.65 2.16
N PHE A 281 8.23 -4.49 2.24
CA PHE A 281 9.01 -4.50 3.48
C PHE A 281 9.79 -3.20 3.63
N LEU A 282 9.77 -2.67 4.85
CA LEU A 282 10.57 -1.53 5.28
C LEU A 282 11.44 -1.98 6.45
N TYR A 283 12.73 -1.71 6.38
CA TYR A 283 13.70 -1.98 7.43
C TYR A 283 14.28 -0.67 7.96
N TYR A 284 14.53 -0.65 9.26
CA TYR A 284 14.97 0.51 10.00
C TYR A 284 16.17 0.16 10.85
N SER A 285 17.08 1.11 10.97
CA SER A 285 18.20 1.03 11.90
C SER A 285 17.74 1.18 13.34
N ASP A 286 18.58 0.77 14.27
CA ASP A 286 18.49 1.03 15.71
C ASP A 286 18.58 2.54 16.06
N HIS A 287 18.75 3.42 15.07
CA HIS A 287 18.75 4.88 15.19
C HIS A 287 17.51 5.53 14.55
N ASN A 288 16.47 4.75 14.25
CA ASN A 288 15.20 5.22 13.68
C ASN A 288 15.36 5.89 12.30
N THR A 289 16.30 5.41 11.50
CA THR A 289 16.47 5.78 10.08
C THR A 289 16.14 4.59 9.18
N TYR A 290 15.76 4.81 7.92
CA TYR A 290 15.63 3.71 6.97
C TYR A 290 16.96 2.99 6.77
N GLU A 291 16.89 1.68 6.62
CA GLU A 291 18.01 0.82 6.24
C GLU A 291 17.78 0.24 4.84
N ALA A 292 16.57 -0.26 4.59
CA ALA A 292 16.18 -0.78 3.28
C ALA A 292 14.66 -0.70 3.05
N ALA A 293 14.26 -0.60 1.79
CA ALA A 293 12.86 -0.68 1.37
C ALA A 293 12.74 -1.45 0.06
N GLY A 294 11.79 -2.37 -0.01
CA GLY A 294 11.60 -3.19 -1.21
C GLY A 294 10.40 -4.11 -1.11
N ARG A 295 10.26 -5.01 -2.08
CA ARG A 295 9.17 -5.98 -2.12
C ARG A 295 9.71 -7.41 -2.11
N TYR A 296 8.99 -8.29 -1.43
CA TYR A 296 9.15 -9.74 -1.54
C TYR A 296 7.96 -10.38 -2.24
N SER A 297 8.21 -11.51 -2.88
CA SER A 297 7.20 -12.42 -3.40
C SER A 297 7.62 -13.84 -3.04
N GLN A 298 6.81 -14.53 -2.24
CA GLN A 298 7.10 -15.91 -1.82
C GLN A 298 8.48 -16.09 -1.15
N GLY A 299 8.92 -15.09 -0.37
CA GLY A 299 10.20 -15.11 0.34
C GLY A 299 11.36 -14.49 -0.45
N GLU A 300 11.24 -14.32 -1.76
CA GLU A 300 12.29 -13.80 -2.63
C GLU A 300 12.15 -12.29 -2.88
N PRO A 301 13.24 -11.51 -2.85
CA PRO A 301 13.19 -10.09 -3.19
C PRO A 301 12.81 -9.92 -4.67
N VAL A 302 11.94 -8.96 -4.95
CA VAL A 302 11.47 -8.65 -6.32
C VAL A 302 11.39 -7.15 -6.55
N GLY A 303 11.61 -6.74 -7.80
CA GLY A 303 11.51 -5.34 -8.21
C GLY A 303 12.66 -4.49 -7.70
N LYS A 304 12.40 -3.19 -7.51
CA LYS A 304 13.38 -2.23 -7.01
C LYS A 304 13.54 -2.35 -5.49
N TRP A 305 14.78 -2.37 -5.05
CA TRP A 305 15.20 -2.28 -3.66
C TRP A 305 16.06 -1.03 -3.47
N GLU A 306 15.76 -0.30 -2.41
CA GLU A 306 16.49 0.91 -2.03
C GLU A 306 17.14 0.64 -0.67
N ASN A 307 18.46 0.77 -0.60
CA ASN A 307 19.20 0.69 0.66
C ASN A 307 19.70 2.07 1.05
N PHE A 308 19.85 2.30 2.34
CA PHE A 308 20.21 3.60 2.89
C PHE A 308 21.43 3.48 3.81
N HIS A 309 22.25 4.52 3.81
CA HIS A 309 23.30 4.70 4.81
C HIS A 309 22.69 5.06 6.15
N ARG A 310 23.46 4.90 7.24
CA ARG A 310 23.03 5.23 8.61
C ARG A 310 22.63 6.71 8.79
N ASN A 311 23.09 7.59 7.90
CA ASN A 311 22.70 9.01 7.88
C ASN A 311 21.42 9.30 7.07
N GLY A 312 20.76 8.26 6.53
CA GLY A 312 19.52 8.38 5.76
C GLY A 312 19.71 8.70 4.27
N ILE A 313 20.95 8.87 3.80
CA ILE A 313 21.24 9.06 2.37
C ILE A 313 21.06 7.73 1.64
N LEU A 314 20.46 7.77 0.44
CA LEU A 314 20.31 6.59 -0.41
C LEU A 314 21.69 6.01 -0.74
N LYS A 315 21.91 4.74 -0.41
CA LYS A 315 23.14 4.00 -0.64
C LYS A 315 23.12 3.30 -1.98
N SER A 316 22.06 2.56 -2.29
CA SER A 316 21.95 1.81 -3.53
C SER A 316 20.52 1.70 -4.05
N GLU A 317 20.42 1.56 -5.38
CA GLU A 317 19.23 1.10 -6.08
C GLU A 317 19.53 -0.23 -6.77
N GLU A 318 18.88 -1.29 -6.30
CA GLU A 318 19.10 -2.66 -6.73
C GLU A 318 17.83 -3.22 -7.35
N TYR A 319 17.97 -4.08 -8.35
CA TYR A 319 16.84 -4.65 -9.07
C TYR A 319 16.89 -6.17 -9.06
N PHE A 320 15.84 -6.78 -8.54
CA PHE A 320 15.62 -8.22 -8.51
C PHE A 320 14.52 -8.57 -9.51
N ARG A 321 14.90 -8.79 -10.77
CA ARG A 321 13.98 -9.17 -11.86
C ARG A 321 14.32 -10.59 -12.33
N GLN A 322 14.54 -10.79 -13.63
CA GLN A 322 15.06 -12.06 -14.15
C GLN A 322 16.47 -12.35 -13.62
N GLU A 323 17.28 -11.30 -13.49
CA GLU A 323 18.59 -11.35 -12.85
C GLU A 323 18.72 -10.16 -11.90
N TYR A 324 19.63 -10.31 -10.93
CA TYR A 324 20.07 -9.23 -10.07
C TYR A 324 20.99 -8.27 -10.83
N PHE A 325 20.79 -6.97 -10.63
CA PHE A 325 21.78 -5.96 -10.98
C PHE A 325 21.69 -4.72 -10.08
N MET A 326 22.84 -4.10 -9.85
CA MET A 326 22.99 -2.81 -9.19
C MET A 326 22.81 -1.70 -10.21
N LYS A 327 21.79 -0.84 -10.07
CA LYS A 327 21.59 0.27 -11.00
C LYS A 327 22.44 1.47 -10.61
N ASN A 328 22.37 1.88 -9.34
CA ASN A 328 23.07 3.06 -8.86
C ASN A 328 23.62 2.81 -7.46
N LEU A 329 24.78 3.39 -7.16
CA LEU A 329 25.41 3.34 -5.85
C LEU A 329 25.97 4.72 -5.50
N TRP A 330 25.70 5.16 -4.28
CA TRP A 330 26.24 6.38 -3.71
C TRP A 330 27.05 6.08 -2.45
N ASP A 331 28.07 6.88 -2.20
CA ASP A 331 28.78 6.89 -0.93
C ASP A 331 27.94 7.55 0.18
N SER A 332 28.47 7.59 1.40
CA SER A 332 27.79 8.19 2.55
C SER A 332 27.67 9.71 2.47
N THR A 333 28.34 10.38 1.53
CA THR A 333 28.23 11.82 1.28
C THR A 333 27.18 12.15 0.21
N GLY A 334 26.67 11.14 -0.49
CA GLY A 334 25.76 11.28 -1.62
C GLY A 334 26.48 11.43 -2.96
N GLN A 335 27.79 11.19 -3.03
CA GLN A 335 28.53 11.12 -4.28
C GLN A 335 28.18 9.82 -5.01
N LEU A 336 27.76 9.93 -6.27
CA LEU A 336 27.44 8.78 -7.12
C LEU A 336 28.75 8.08 -7.55
N LEU A 337 28.88 6.81 -7.17
CA LEU A 337 30.02 5.95 -7.51
C LEU A 337 29.73 5.08 -8.75
N ILE A 338 28.51 4.56 -8.84
CA ILE A 338 28.04 3.71 -9.94
C ILE A 338 26.78 4.34 -10.50
N GLN A 339 26.74 4.56 -11.81
CA GLN A 339 25.61 5.14 -12.51
C GLN A 339 25.12 4.20 -13.60
N ASN A 340 23.84 3.84 -13.56
CA ASN A 340 23.22 2.91 -14.52
C ASN A 340 24.02 1.61 -14.72
N GLY A 341 24.60 1.10 -13.63
CA GLY A 341 25.35 -0.16 -13.61
C GLY A 341 26.82 -0.05 -14.04
N GLU A 342 27.29 1.14 -14.37
CA GLU A 342 28.68 1.38 -14.77
C GLU A 342 29.40 2.23 -13.71
N GLY A 343 30.63 1.86 -13.38
CA GLY A 343 31.51 2.71 -12.57
C GLY A 343 32.41 1.95 -11.61
N THR A 344 33.33 2.70 -11.00
CA THR A 344 34.30 2.15 -10.05
C THR A 344 33.74 2.21 -8.65
N TYR A 345 33.57 1.03 -8.03
CA TYR A 345 33.34 0.93 -6.60
C TYR A 345 34.62 1.25 -5.85
N THR A 346 34.54 2.14 -4.86
CA THR A 346 35.64 2.43 -3.95
C THR A 346 35.10 2.58 -2.54
N HIS A 347 35.70 1.89 -1.59
CA HIS A 347 35.34 1.95 -0.17
C HIS A 347 36.59 2.18 0.68
N TYR A 348 36.47 3.05 1.68
CA TYR A 348 37.54 3.40 2.61
C TYR A 348 37.13 3.03 4.03
N TYR A 349 38.10 2.59 4.83
CA TYR A 349 37.95 2.50 6.27
C TYR A 349 37.84 3.90 6.91
N ASP A 350 37.35 3.98 8.14
CA ASP A 350 37.25 5.23 8.91
C ASP A 350 38.59 5.96 9.07
N ASN A 351 39.70 5.23 9.00
CA ASN A 351 41.06 5.78 9.05
C ASN A 351 41.56 6.32 7.69
N GLY A 352 40.73 6.30 6.65
CA GLY A 352 41.03 6.77 5.30
C GLY A 352 41.80 5.78 4.41
N VAL A 353 42.13 4.59 4.92
CA VAL A 353 42.80 3.55 4.12
C VAL A 353 41.78 2.92 3.15
N LEU A 354 42.19 2.73 1.89
CA LEU A 354 41.38 2.02 0.90
C LEU A 354 41.07 0.60 1.38
N ALA A 355 39.79 0.27 1.54
CA ALA A 355 39.33 -1.03 2.01
C ALA A 355 39.05 -1.98 0.85
N GLU A 356 38.36 -1.50 -0.18
CA GLU A 356 37.99 -2.31 -1.35
C GLU A 356 37.83 -1.42 -2.59
N GLN A 357 38.20 -1.96 -3.75
CA GLN A 357 37.98 -1.33 -5.04
C GLN A 357 37.71 -2.37 -6.12
N GLY A 358 36.86 -2.03 -7.08
CA GLY A 358 36.65 -2.81 -8.30
C GLY A 358 35.67 -2.13 -9.26
N GLU A 359 35.47 -2.73 -10.42
CA GLU A 359 34.62 -2.19 -11.47
C GLU A 359 33.25 -2.88 -11.49
N TYR A 360 32.23 -2.09 -11.80
CA TYR A 360 30.91 -2.58 -12.16
C TYR A 360 30.68 -2.35 -13.65
N HIS A 361 30.14 -3.40 -14.29
CA HIS A 361 29.66 -3.36 -15.67
C HIS A 361 28.28 -4.01 -15.73
N GLU A 362 27.32 -3.38 -16.41
CA GLU A 362 25.92 -3.82 -16.46
C GLU A 362 25.32 -4.13 -15.07
N GLY A 363 25.76 -3.39 -14.05
CA GLY A 363 25.30 -3.53 -12.67
C GLY A 363 25.82 -4.77 -11.95
N LYS A 364 26.86 -5.41 -12.46
CA LYS A 364 27.51 -6.58 -11.86
C LYS A 364 29.00 -6.33 -11.67
N LYS A 365 29.59 -6.96 -10.64
CA LYS A 365 31.05 -6.94 -10.45
C LYS A 365 31.74 -7.50 -11.70
N GLU A 366 32.73 -6.78 -12.21
CA GLU A 366 33.51 -7.14 -13.40
C GLU A 366 35.01 -6.90 -13.17
N GLY A 367 35.85 -7.76 -13.73
CA GLY A 367 37.29 -7.60 -13.69
C GLY A 367 37.91 -7.89 -12.33
N VAL A 368 39.03 -7.21 -12.04
CA VAL A 368 39.82 -7.46 -10.82
C VAL A 368 39.34 -6.59 -9.68
N TRP A 369 38.94 -7.24 -8.60
CA TRP A 369 38.54 -6.66 -7.33
C TRP A 369 39.66 -6.83 -6.31
N ARG A 370 39.96 -5.77 -5.55
CA ARG A 370 41.04 -5.78 -4.56
C ARG A 370 40.55 -5.27 -3.23
N GLY A 371 40.86 -6.02 -2.19
CA GLY A 371 40.63 -5.63 -0.80
C GLY A 371 41.93 -5.48 -0.04
N TYR A 372 41.95 -4.58 0.94
CA TYR A 372 43.08 -4.34 1.83
C TYR A 372 42.61 -4.38 3.28
N HIS A 373 43.51 -4.75 4.19
CA HIS A 373 43.29 -4.64 5.63
C HIS A 373 43.30 -3.17 6.07
N SER A 374 42.79 -2.89 7.27
CA SER A 374 42.78 -1.53 7.86
C SER A 374 44.19 -0.91 8.02
N ASN A 375 45.26 -1.70 7.94
CA ASN A 375 46.66 -1.26 7.96
C ASN A 375 47.26 -1.03 6.55
N GLY A 376 46.47 -1.20 5.48
CA GLY A 376 46.87 -1.03 4.08
C GLY A 376 47.51 -2.26 3.43
N GLN A 377 47.71 -3.37 4.16
CA GLN A 377 48.25 -4.60 3.57
C GLN A 377 47.19 -5.28 2.70
N PRO A 378 47.58 -5.93 1.57
CA PRO A 378 46.63 -6.66 0.72
C PRO A 378 45.88 -7.73 1.52
N TYR A 379 44.55 -7.75 1.37
CA TYR A 379 43.68 -8.74 2.00
C TYR A 379 43.21 -9.77 0.98
N PHE A 380 42.62 -9.33 -0.13
CA PHE A 380 42.21 -10.24 -1.20
C PHE A 380 42.39 -9.63 -2.58
N GLU A 381 42.50 -10.52 -3.58
CA GLU A 381 42.36 -10.17 -4.98
C GLU A 381 41.47 -11.21 -5.66
N GLU A 382 40.45 -10.73 -6.36
CA GLU A 382 39.39 -11.54 -6.93
C GLU A 382 39.15 -11.15 -8.38
N PHE A 383 38.84 -12.13 -9.22
CA PHE A 383 38.45 -11.90 -10.60
C PHE A 383 36.98 -12.27 -10.80
N PHE A 384 36.18 -11.26 -11.16
CA PHE A 384 34.77 -11.41 -11.47
C PHE A 384 34.51 -11.31 -12.97
N SER A 385 33.55 -12.10 -13.43
CA SER A 385 33.00 -12.00 -14.78
C SER A 385 31.48 -12.08 -14.67
N LYS A 386 30.78 -11.04 -15.14
CA LYS A 386 29.31 -10.92 -15.07
C LYS A 386 28.76 -11.19 -13.67
N GLY A 387 29.43 -10.65 -12.64
CA GLY A 387 29.05 -10.78 -11.24
C GLY A 387 29.40 -12.12 -10.59
N ARG A 388 29.89 -13.11 -11.34
CA ARG A 388 30.33 -14.39 -10.79
C ARG A 388 31.81 -14.34 -10.45
N LEU A 389 32.16 -14.71 -9.22
CA LEU A 389 33.55 -14.93 -8.82
C LEU A 389 34.11 -16.14 -9.60
N ILE A 390 35.11 -15.89 -10.43
CA ILE A 390 35.80 -16.94 -11.20
C ILE A 390 36.93 -17.53 -10.36
N GLN A 391 37.71 -16.67 -9.72
CA GLN A 391 38.81 -17.06 -8.85
C GLN A 391 39.12 -15.94 -7.87
N GLY A 392 39.39 -16.30 -6.62
CA GLY A 392 39.82 -15.40 -5.57
C GLY A 392 41.05 -15.93 -4.85
N ARG A 393 41.83 -15.01 -4.30
CA ARG A 393 42.91 -15.30 -3.36
C ARG A 393 42.86 -14.32 -2.21
N SER A 394 43.07 -14.81 -0.99
CA SER A 394 43.12 -13.97 0.21
C SER A 394 44.37 -14.25 1.03
N SER A 395 44.72 -13.31 1.90
CA SER A 395 45.83 -13.39 2.85
C SER A 395 45.41 -12.84 4.21
N THR A 396 45.57 -13.64 5.27
CA THR A 396 45.34 -13.19 6.64
C THR A 396 46.46 -12.28 7.11
N ARG A 397 46.27 -11.59 8.25
CA ARG A 397 47.32 -10.75 8.86
C ARG A 397 48.54 -11.57 9.30
N GLU A 398 48.33 -12.86 9.59
CA GLU A 398 49.36 -13.84 9.94
C GLU A 398 50.06 -14.42 8.70
N GLY A 399 49.68 -13.98 7.49
CA GLY A 399 50.29 -14.41 6.23
C GLY A 399 49.76 -15.72 5.66
N GLN A 400 48.72 -16.32 6.26
CA GLN A 400 48.07 -17.51 5.72
C GLN A 400 47.34 -17.15 4.43
N ARG A 401 47.49 -17.98 3.38
CA ARG A 401 46.89 -17.74 2.06
C ARG A 401 45.82 -18.75 1.72
N PHE A 402 44.76 -18.29 1.07
CA PHE A 402 43.69 -19.14 0.56
C PHE A 402 43.42 -18.85 -0.91
N VAL A 403 42.96 -19.87 -1.64
CA VAL A 403 42.47 -19.76 -3.01
C VAL A 403 41.08 -20.39 -3.05
N TYR A 404 40.16 -19.71 -3.71
CA TYR A 404 38.74 -20.07 -3.71
C TYR A 404 38.05 -19.55 -4.98
N ASP A 405 36.80 -19.94 -5.17
CA ASP A 405 35.93 -19.47 -6.25
C ASP A 405 34.49 -19.31 -5.71
N ALA A 406 33.54 -19.00 -6.60
CA ALA A 406 32.13 -18.85 -6.22
C ALA A 406 31.53 -20.05 -5.47
N SER A 407 32.04 -21.28 -5.65
CA SER A 407 31.52 -22.46 -4.95
C SER A 407 31.81 -22.44 -3.45
N SER A 408 32.85 -21.72 -3.02
CA SER A 408 33.23 -21.62 -1.61
C SER A 408 32.19 -20.88 -0.77
N PHE A 409 31.39 -19.99 -1.38
CA PHE A 409 30.33 -19.25 -0.69
C PHE A 409 29.11 -20.10 -0.31
N PHE A 410 29.06 -21.35 -0.76
CA PHE A 410 27.96 -22.26 -0.47
C PHE A 410 28.44 -23.45 0.36
N PRO A 411 27.60 -23.98 1.26
CA PRO A 411 27.91 -25.24 1.91
C PRO A 411 28.05 -26.35 0.85
N ILE A 412 29.01 -27.24 1.04
CA ILE A 412 29.28 -28.35 0.13
C ILE A 412 29.26 -29.69 0.89
N PRO A 413 28.78 -30.78 0.28
CA PRO A 413 28.89 -32.10 0.89
C PRO A 413 30.38 -32.46 1.03
N GLU A 414 30.79 -32.92 2.22
CA GLU A 414 32.20 -33.26 2.53
C GLU A 414 32.74 -34.37 1.63
N ALA A 415 31.87 -35.29 1.21
CA ALA A 415 32.19 -36.34 0.24
C ALA A 415 32.17 -35.87 -1.23
N GLY A 416 31.80 -34.61 -1.49
CA GLY A 416 31.65 -34.03 -2.83
C GLY A 416 30.31 -34.34 -3.50
N TYR A 417 29.89 -33.44 -4.40
CA TYR A 417 28.62 -33.56 -5.13
C TYR A 417 28.48 -34.85 -5.95
N PRO A 418 29.51 -35.37 -6.65
CA PRO A 418 29.37 -36.61 -7.40
C PRO A 418 28.96 -37.80 -6.52
N TYR A 419 29.57 -37.94 -5.35
CA TYR A 419 29.22 -38.97 -4.39
C TYR A 419 27.82 -38.76 -3.82
N PHE A 420 27.52 -37.52 -3.40
CA PHE A 420 26.22 -37.18 -2.82
C PHE A 420 25.06 -37.42 -3.80
N ASN A 421 25.22 -37.01 -5.06
CA ASN A 421 24.21 -37.22 -6.11
C ASN A 421 24.01 -38.71 -6.41
N ASN A 422 25.09 -39.50 -6.41
CA ASN A 422 24.97 -40.96 -6.58
C ASN A 422 24.24 -41.60 -5.38
N TYR A 423 24.54 -41.18 -4.16
CA TYR A 423 23.83 -41.61 -2.95
C TYR A 423 22.32 -41.35 -3.04
N LEU A 424 21.91 -40.13 -3.45
CA LEU A 424 20.50 -39.81 -3.63
C LEU A 424 19.84 -40.66 -4.72
N LYS A 425 20.54 -40.87 -5.84
CA LYS A 425 20.04 -41.69 -6.95
C LYS A 425 19.83 -43.16 -6.56
N GLU A 426 20.74 -43.73 -5.77
CA GLU A 426 20.61 -45.10 -5.25
C GLU A 426 19.39 -45.22 -4.31
N LYS A 427 19.18 -44.24 -3.43
CA LYS A 427 18.01 -44.18 -2.54
C LYS A 427 16.70 -44.09 -3.32
N ALA A 428 16.63 -43.23 -4.33
CA ALA A 428 15.46 -43.09 -5.20
C ALA A 428 15.16 -44.40 -5.96
N THR A 429 16.19 -45.01 -6.57
CA THR A 429 16.05 -46.26 -7.33
C THR A 429 15.56 -47.41 -6.44
N ALA A 430 16.07 -47.52 -5.22
CA ALA A 430 15.66 -48.56 -4.27
C ALA A 430 14.20 -48.45 -3.84
N LEU A 431 13.60 -47.26 -3.91
CA LEU A 431 12.20 -47.04 -3.53
C LEU A 431 11.21 -47.52 -4.61
N GLY A 432 11.66 -47.69 -5.86
CA GLY A 432 10.85 -48.25 -6.95
C GLY A 432 9.61 -47.42 -7.32
N LEU A 433 9.77 -46.09 -7.43
CA LEU A 433 8.65 -45.18 -7.66
C LEU A 433 8.13 -45.22 -9.10
N SER A 434 6.81 -45.11 -9.23
CA SER A 434 6.06 -45.18 -10.49
C SER A 434 5.81 -43.82 -11.14
N THR A 435 6.17 -42.72 -10.48
CA THR A 435 5.97 -41.35 -10.96
C THR A 435 7.27 -40.55 -10.86
N PRO A 436 7.92 -40.22 -11.99
CA PRO A 436 9.12 -39.40 -11.97
C PRO A 436 8.80 -37.99 -11.51
N GLY A 437 9.64 -37.44 -10.65
CA GLY A 437 9.46 -36.09 -10.13
C GLY A 437 10.69 -35.56 -9.42
N GLU A 438 10.67 -34.29 -9.08
CA GLU A 438 11.74 -33.66 -8.31
C GLU A 438 11.16 -32.97 -7.07
N VAL A 439 11.87 -33.12 -5.96
CA VAL A 439 11.67 -32.33 -4.75
C VAL A 439 12.86 -31.40 -4.60
N LYS A 440 12.61 -30.10 -4.43
CA LYS A 440 13.67 -29.12 -4.14
C LYS A 440 13.61 -28.77 -2.67
N VAL A 441 14.75 -28.93 -2.00
CA VAL A 441 14.90 -28.72 -0.57
C VAL A 441 16.02 -27.71 -0.34
N SER A 442 15.72 -26.68 0.42
CA SER A 442 16.71 -25.76 0.98
C SER A 442 16.87 -26.02 2.48
N PHE A 443 18.10 -25.87 2.98
CA PHE A 443 18.40 -26.03 4.39
C PHE A 443 19.64 -25.23 4.77
N ARG A 444 19.77 -24.93 6.06
CA ARG A 444 20.89 -24.18 6.61
C ARG A 444 21.95 -25.13 7.16
N VAL A 445 23.21 -24.87 6.82
CA VAL A 445 24.38 -25.57 7.38
C VAL A 445 25.08 -24.63 8.34
N THR A 446 25.18 -25.05 9.60
CA THR A 446 25.83 -24.26 10.67
C THR A 446 27.34 -24.48 10.71
N LEU A 447 28.06 -23.62 11.43
CA LEU A 447 29.50 -23.75 11.72
C LEU A 447 29.86 -25.13 12.29
N ASN A 448 28.97 -25.70 13.11
CA ASN A 448 29.13 -27.01 13.73
C ASN A 448 28.70 -28.17 12.82
N ARG A 449 28.49 -27.90 11.52
CA ARG A 449 28.07 -28.87 10.49
C ARG A 449 26.69 -29.50 10.74
N VAL A 450 25.86 -28.86 11.56
CA VAL A 450 24.47 -29.28 11.81
C VAL A 450 23.57 -28.70 10.73
N LEU A 451 22.64 -29.53 10.23
CA LEU A 451 21.63 -29.14 9.24
C LEU A 451 20.35 -28.69 9.95
N THR A 452 19.90 -27.46 9.69
CA THR A 452 18.71 -26.85 10.31
C THR A 452 17.80 -26.23 9.23
N ASP A 453 16.62 -25.75 9.64
CA ASP A 453 15.76 -24.88 8.83
C ASP A 453 15.37 -25.44 7.46
N PHE A 454 15.06 -26.74 7.38
CA PHE A 454 14.64 -27.38 6.14
C PHE A 454 13.34 -26.76 5.60
N GLN A 455 13.36 -26.39 4.31
CA GLN A 455 12.20 -25.89 3.58
C GLN A 455 12.03 -26.66 2.27
N ILE A 456 10.77 -26.96 1.94
CA ILE A 456 10.41 -27.55 0.65
C ILE A 456 10.11 -26.40 -0.32
N ASP A 457 11.01 -26.18 -1.27
CA ASP A 457 10.90 -25.14 -2.29
C ASP A 457 10.00 -25.61 -3.44
N LYS A 458 10.09 -26.91 -3.78
CA LYS A 458 9.21 -27.58 -4.73
C LYS A 458 8.81 -28.94 -4.16
N SER A 459 7.51 -29.12 -3.95
CA SER A 459 6.92 -30.36 -3.46
C SER A 459 6.53 -31.27 -4.63
N LEU A 460 6.72 -32.58 -4.45
CA LEU A 460 6.17 -33.61 -5.34
C LEU A 460 4.92 -34.22 -4.71
N ASN A 461 5.07 -34.72 -3.49
CA ASN A 461 3.99 -35.18 -2.62
C ASN A 461 4.54 -35.28 -1.18
N PRO A 462 3.69 -35.29 -0.14
CA PRO A 462 4.16 -35.25 1.26
C PRO A 462 5.10 -36.39 1.66
N GLN A 463 4.97 -37.57 1.03
CA GLN A 463 5.83 -38.72 1.31
C GLN A 463 7.23 -38.52 0.70
N ALA A 464 7.29 -38.09 -0.56
CA ALA A 464 8.55 -37.76 -1.23
C ALA A 464 9.28 -36.61 -0.53
N ASP A 465 8.54 -35.57 -0.10
CA ASP A 465 9.11 -34.43 0.61
C ASP A 465 9.78 -34.85 1.93
N SER A 466 9.11 -35.73 2.68
CA SER A 466 9.64 -36.26 3.95
C SER A 466 10.89 -37.12 3.73
N LEU A 467 10.88 -37.98 2.70
CA LEU A 467 12.03 -38.81 2.34
C LEU A 467 13.22 -37.99 1.86
N ALA A 468 13.00 -36.94 1.06
CA ALA A 468 14.06 -36.06 0.60
C ALA A 468 14.82 -35.44 1.77
N VAL A 469 14.09 -34.92 2.76
CA VAL A 469 14.68 -34.36 3.99
C VAL A 469 15.42 -35.42 4.79
N GLU A 470 14.85 -36.62 4.94
CA GLU A 470 15.48 -37.73 5.66
C GLU A 470 16.80 -38.17 4.98
N TRP A 471 16.81 -38.29 3.66
CA TRP A 471 18.01 -38.70 2.91
C TRP A 471 19.11 -37.66 2.99
N ILE A 472 18.78 -36.37 2.95
CA ILE A 472 19.75 -35.29 3.14
C ILE A 472 20.35 -35.35 4.56
N LYS A 473 19.52 -35.56 5.59
CA LYS A 473 19.98 -35.67 6.99
C LYS A 473 20.85 -36.90 7.26
N SER A 474 20.54 -38.02 6.62
CA SER A 474 21.27 -39.29 6.76
C SER A 474 22.42 -39.45 5.77
N GLY A 475 22.60 -38.49 4.87
CA GLY A 475 23.66 -38.47 3.87
C GLY A 475 25.03 -38.09 4.44
N PRO A 476 26.01 -37.79 3.57
CA PRO A 476 27.32 -37.31 3.98
C PRO A 476 27.21 -35.98 4.74
N ALA A 477 28.16 -35.75 5.65
CA ALA A 477 28.28 -34.48 6.35
C ALA A 477 28.51 -33.31 5.38
N TRP A 478 28.17 -32.10 5.81
CA TRP A 478 28.32 -30.89 5.03
C TRP A 478 29.39 -29.98 5.61
N LEU A 479 30.20 -29.40 4.73
CA LEU A 479 31.13 -28.35 5.08
C LEU A 479 30.41 -27.00 5.02
N PRO A 480 30.57 -26.15 6.04
CA PRO A 480 30.01 -24.79 6.02
C PRO A 480 30.66 -23.95 4.91
N PRO A 481 29.98 -22.88 4.47
CA PRO A 481 30.52 -21.98 3.46
C PRO A 481 31.72 -21.21 4.01
N ARG A 482 32.55 -20.73 3.09
CA ARG A 482 33.74 -19.94 3.37
C ARG A 482 33.73 -18.66 2.55
N GLU A 483 34.07 -17.57 3.21
CA GLU A 483 34.30 -16.27 2.57
C GLU A 483 35.75 -15.89 2.78
N HIS A 484 36.47 -15.60 1.69
CA HIS A 484 37.90 -15.32 1.72
C HIS A 484 38.74 -16.39 2.48
N GLY A 485 38.28 -17.65 2.47
CA GLY A 485 38.91 -18.77 3.19
C GLY A 485 38.45 -18.96 4.65
N HIS A 486 37.77 -17.97 5.24
CA HIS A 486 37.24 -18.02 6.60
C HIS A 486 35.89 -18.71 6.63
N ILE A 487 35.68 -19.60 7.60
CA ILE A 487 34.40 -20.31 7.75
C ILE A 487 33.33 -19.32 8.20
N MET A 488 32.20 -19.30 7.51
CA MET A 488 31.04 -18.50 7.88
C MET A 488 30.25 -19.19 9.00
N GLN A 489 29.54 -18.42 9.81
CA GLN A 489 28.71 -18.97 10.90
C GLN A 489 27.64 -19.94 10.40
N SER A 490 27.08 -19.67 9.22
CA SER A 490 26.15 -20.57 8.54
C SER A 490 26.00 -20.20 7.07
N GLY A 491 25.39 -21.06 6.27
CA GLY A 491 24.80 -20.65 5.00
C GLY A 491 23.81 -21.66 4.44
N TRP A 492 23.11 -21.25 3.40
CA TRP A 492 22.05 -22.02 2.76
C TRP A 492 22.59 -22.94 1.68
N ALA A 493 22.18 -24.20 1.73
CA ALA A 493 22.38 -25.19 0.69
C ALA A 493 21.06 -25.51 0.01
N PHE A 494 21.14 -25.80 -1.29
CA PHE A 494 19.99 -26.14 -2.12
C PHE A 494 20.26 -27.49 -2.78
N VAL A 495 19.32 -28.42 -2.63
CA VAL A 495 19.43 -29.77 -3.15
C VAL A 495 18.15 -30.13 -3.90
N THR A 496 18.31 -30.65 -5.11
CA THR A 496 17.23 -31.28 -5.87
C THR A 496 17.36 -32.78 -5.70
N VAL A 497 16.31 -33.43 -5.21
CA VAL A 497 16.20 -34.89 -5.14
C VAL A 497 15.26 -35.34 -6.26
N GLU A 498 15.81 -36.12 -7.19
CA GLU A 498 15.04 -36.76 -8.26
C GLU A 498 14.53 -38.13 -7.76
N PHE A 499 13.23 -38.37 -7.94
CA PHE A 499 12.51 -39.57 -7.49
C PHE A 499 12.11 -40.47 -8.65
#